data_AF-A0A962W2A7-F1
#
_entry.id   AF-A0A962W2A7-F1
#
_cell.length_a   1.000
_cell.length_b   1.000
_cell.length_c   1.000
_cell.angle_alpha   90.00
_cell.angle_beta   90.00
_cell.angle_gamma   90.00
#
_symmetry.space_group_name_H-M   'P 1'
#
loop_
_entity.id
_entity.type
_entity.pdbx_description
1 polymer ?
#
loop_
_entity_poly.entity_id
_entity_poly.type
_entity_poly.pdbx_seq_one_letter_code
_entity_poly.pdbx_strand_id
1 'polypeptide(L)'
;LRTQLSGMILSKWQLPAELVTAAKEAENWYRTRQGKADYADLVIVAQLHEGIGGDIDPAKVPSLQRLGLAPSEIDRGLDLLHEAHEEVAAAKQLLTG
;
A
#
# COMPACT_ATOMS: atom_id res chain seq x y z
N LEU A 1 -11.00 -5.60 -14.90
CA LEU A 1 -10.43 -5.22 -16.21
C LEU A 1 -9.16 -4.37 -16.08
N ARG A 2 -9.15 -3.35 -15.21
CA ARG A 2 -7.99 -2.48 -14.96
C ARG A 2 -6.68 -3.24 -14.67
N THR A 3 -6.65 -4.10 -13.67
CA THR A 3 -5.43 -4.84 -13.25
C THR A 3 -4.85 -5.74 -14.34
N GLN A 4 -5.71 -6.49 -15.02
CA GLN A 4 -5.31 -7.36 -16.14
C GLN A 4 -4.70 -6.54 -17.29
N LEU A 5 -5.31 -5.42 -17.66
CA LEU A 5 -4.81 -4.53 -18.71
C LEU A 5 -3.47 -3.90 -18.31
N SER A 6 -3.35 -3.37 -17.08
CA SER A 6 -2.09 -2.83 -16.56
C SER A 6 -0.98 -3.88 -16.60
N GLY A 7 -1.26 -5.11 -16.16
CA GLY A 7 -0.32 -6.21 -16.25
C GLY A 7 0.15 -6.54 -17.67
N MET A 8 -0.78 -6.51 -18.65
CA MET A 8 -0.43 -6.72 -20.06
C MET A 8 0.44 -5.60 -20.63
N ILE A 9 0.13 -4.33 -20.30
CA ILE A 9 0.90 -3.16 -20.75
C ILE A 9 2.33 -3.24 -20.20
N LEU A 10 2.51 -3.41 -18.89
CA LEU A 10 3.83 -3.45 -18.27
C LEU A 10 4.67 -4.64 -18.76
N SER A 11 4.02 -5.77 -19.03
CA SER A 11 4.69 -6.93 -19.64
C SER A 11 5.15 -6.63 -21.07
N LYS A 12 4.35 -5.93 -21.88
CA LYS A 12 4.72 -5.52 -23.25
C LYS A 12 5.90 -4.54 -23.25
N TRP A 13 5.99 -3.71 -22.21
CA TRP A 13 7.11 -2.79 -22.00
C TRP A 13 8.35 -3.44 -21.38
N GLN A 14 8.31 -4.76 -21.11
CA GLN A 14 9.44 -5.53 -20.58
C GLN A 14 9.95 -5.00 -19.22
N LEU A 15 9.03 -4.51 -18.38
CA LEU A 15 9.38 -4.18 -17.00
C LEU A 15 9.68 -5.45 -16.18
N PRO A 16 10.41 -5.31 -15.05
CA PRO A 16 10.66 -6.41 -14.13
C PRO A 16 9.39 -7.18 -13.75
N ALA A 17 9.50 -8.50 -13.66
CA ALA A 17 8.37 -9.41 -13.47
C ALA A 17 7.61 -9.12 -12.16
N GLU A 18 8.29 -8.61 -11.14
CA GLU A 18 7.73 -8.25 -9.86
C GLU A 18 6.77 -7.05 -9.99
N LEU A 19 7.08 -6.07 -10.85
CA LEU A 19 6.20 -4.92 -11.13
C LEU A 19 4.99 -5.34 -11.95
N VAL A 20 5.18 -6.21 -12.93
CA VAL A 20 4.09 -6.80 -13.70
C VAL A 20 3.14 -7.57 -12.78
N THR A 21 3.69 -8.34 -11.84
CA THR A 21 2.92 -9.10 -10.85
C THR A 21 2.16 -8.16 -9.91
N ALA A 22 2.81 -7.12 -9.40
CA ALA A 22 2.17 -6.13 -8.54
C ALA A 22 0.96 -5.47 -9.22
N ALA A 23 1.07 -5.10 -10.51
CA ALA A 23 -0.03 -4.51 -11.25
C ALA A 23 -1.19 -5.50 -11.52
N LYS A 24 -0.87 -6.78 -11.78
CA LYS A 24 -1.89 -7.82 -12.02
C LYS A 24 -2.68 -8.16 -10.75
N GLU A 25 -1.98 -8.20 -9.62
CA GLU A 25 -2.52 -8.64 -8.33
C GLU A 25 -3.05 -7.49 -7.46
N ALA A 26 -2.93 -6.23 -7.92
CA ALA A 26 -3.19 -5.02 -7.13
C ALA A 26 -4.55 -5.01 -6.39
N GLU A 27 -5.59 -5.61 -6.98
CA GLU A 27 -6.95 -5.68 -6.40
C GLU A 27 -7.34 -7.12 -6.00
N ASN A 28 -6.36 -8.03 -5.92
CA ASN A 28 -6.59 -9.37 -5.40
C ASN A 28 -6.51 -9.33 -3.87
N TRP A 29 -7.54 -8.78 -3.23
CA TRP A 29 -7.57 -8.49 -1.79
C TRP A 29 -7.33 -9.72 -0.90
N TYR A 30 -7.72 -10.90 -1.39
CA TYR A 30 -7.59 -12.17 -0.66
C TYR A 30 -6.45 -13.03 -1.23
N ARG A 31 -5.42 -12.42 -1.83
CA ARG A 31 -4.30 -13.12 -2.46
C ARG A 31 -3.64 -14.09 -1.49
N THR A 32 -3.71 -15.38 -1.82
CA THR A 32 -3.05 -16.47 -1.08
C THR A 32 -1.73 -16.82 -1.76
N ARG A 33 -0.64 -16.54 -1.06
CA ARG A 33 0.73 -16.83 -1.51
C ARG A 33 1.59 -17.24 -0.32
N GLN A 34 2.53 -18.15 -0.56
CA GLN A 34 3.57 -18.53 0.38
C GLN A 34 4.84 -17.68 0.19
N GLY A 35 5.60 -17.48 1.27
CA GLY A 35 6.88 -16.77 1.25
C GLY A 35 6.80 -15.34 1.78
N LYS A 36 7.92 -14.61 1.63
CA LYS A 36 8.04 -13.21 2.08
C LYS A 36 7.13 -12.29 1.27
N ALA A 37 6.77 -11.16 1.88
CA ALA A 37 6.01 -10.09 1.22
C ALA A 37 6.70 -9.61 -0.07
N ASP A 38 5.91 -9.26 -1.07
CA ASP A 38 6.36 -8.73 -2.36
C ASP A 38 5.68 -7.39 -2.68
N TYR A 39 5.99 -6.81 -3.85
CA TYR A 39 5.41 -5.53 -4.28
C TYR A 39 3.89 -5.58 -4.48
N ALA A 40 3.30 -6.75 -4.73
CA ALA A 40 1.85 -6.87 -4.80
C ALA A 40 1.23 -6.68 -3.42
N ASP A 41 1.82 -7.26 -2.37
CA ASP A 41 1.35 -7.06 -1.00
C ASP A 41 1.39 -5.56 -0.62
N LEU A 42 2.45 -4.85 -0.99
CA LEU A 42 2.59 -3.41 -0.76
C LEU A 42 1.50 -2.60 -1.49
N VAL A 43 1.29 -2.85 -2.78
CA VAL A 43 0.26 -2.13 -3.56
C VAL A 43 -1.14 -2.40 -3.02
N ILE A 44 -1.44 -3.64 -2.62
CA ILE A 44 -2.74 -4.00 -2.03
C ILE A 44 -2.99 -3.18 -0.75
N VAL A 45 -2.02 -3.11 0.16
CA VAL A 45 -2.18 -2.34 1.41
C VAL A 45 -2.29 -0.85 1.15
N ALA A 46 -1.49 -0.31 0.23
CA ALA A 46 -1.59 1.10 -0.16
C ALA A 46 -2.98 1.43 -0.75
N GLN A 47 -3.55 0.57 -1.58
CA GLN A 47 -4.89 0.80 -2.12
C GLN A 47 -5.99 0.70 -1.08
N LEU A 48 -5.82 -0.20 -0.10
CA LEU A 48 -6.75 -0.32 1.01
C LEU A 48 -6.74 0.94 1.89
N HIS A 49 -5.56 1.48 2.16
CA HIS A 49 -5.38 2.77 2.81
C HIS A 49 -6.08 3.92 2.07
N GLU A 50 -5.96 3.97 0.74
CA GLU A 50 -6.64 4.98 -0.10
C GLU A 50 -8.16 4.76 -0.24
N GLY A 51 -8.73 3.77 0.45
CA GLY A 51 -10.16 3.45 0.37
C GLY A 51 -10.61 2.83 -0.96
N ILE A 52 -9.68 2.43 -1.84
CA ILE A 52 -9.99 1.79 -3.13
C ILE A 52 -10.69 0.44 -2.94
N GLY A 53 -10.45 -0.22 -1.81
CA GLY A 53 -11.09 -1.48 -1.44
C GLY A 53 -12.58 -1.38 -1.10
N GLY A 54 -13.15 -0.18 -0.92
CA GLY A 54 -14.54 -0.01 -0.49
C GLY A 54 -14.78 -0.63 0.89
N ASP A 55 -15.80 -1.49 1.02
CA ASP A 55 -16.21 -2.11 2.29
C ASP A 55 -15.37 -3.34 2.70
N ILE A 56 -14.16 -3.48 2.15
CA ILE A 56 -13.29 -4.60 2.52
C ILE A 56 -12.79 -4.42 3.94
N ASP A 57 -13.09 -5.42 4.77
CA ASP A 57 -12.56 -5.54 6.12
C ASP A 57 -11.04 -5.80 6.08
N PRO A 58 -10.21 -4.83 6.52
CA PRO A 58 -8.76 -4.98 6.44
C PRO A 58 -8.18 -6.14 7.25
N ALA A 59 -8.89 -6.60 8.29
CA ALA A 59 -8.48 -7.76 9.07
C ALA A 59 -8.50 -9.06 8.25
N LYS A 60 -9.19 -9.08 7.10
CA LYS A 60 -9.28 -10.23 6.21
C LYS A 60 -8.29 -10.19 5.05
N VAL A 61 -7.50 -9.12 4.91
CA VAL A 61 -6.55 -8.93 3.81
C VAL A 61 -5.19 -9.53 4.20
N PRO A 62 -4.77 -10.66 3.58
CA PRO A 62 -3.55 -11.37 4.01
C PRO A 62 -2.27 -10.56 3.86
N SER A 63 -2.26 -9.59 2.93
CA SER A 63 -1.10 -8.72 2.65
C SER A 63 -0.68 -7.88 3.86
N LEU A 64 -1.61 -7.48 4.73
CA LEU A 64 -1.30 -6.78 5.97
C LEU A 64 -0.38 -7.61 6.87
N GLN A 65 -0.80 -8.86 7.14
CA GLN A 65 -0.05 -9.76 7.98
C GLN A 65 1.33 -10.07 7.39
N ARG A 66 1.45 -10.23 6.06
CA ARG A 66 2.74 -10.48 5.41
C ARG A 66 3.71 -9.32 5.55
N LEU A 67 3.19 -8.09 5.58
CA LEU A 67 3.96 -6.87 5.81
C LEU A 67 4.22 -6.59 7.30
N GLY A 68 3.66 -7.40 8.20
CA GLY A 68 3.80 -7.20 9.65
C GLY A 68 2.97 -6.03 10.18
N LEU A 69 1.90 -5.65 9.48
CA LEU A 69 1.02 -4.55 9.85
C LEU A 69 -0.27 -5.08 10.50
N ALA A 70 -0.71 -4.40 11.55
CA ALA A 70 -2.03 -4.57 12.14
C ALA A 70 -3.08 -3.76 11.36
N PRO A 71 -4.35 -4.19 11.33
CA PRO A 71 -5.43 -3.44 10.68
C PRO A 71 -5.57 -2.00 11.17
N SER A 72 -5.33 -1.74 12.47
CA SER A 72 -5.37 -0.40 13.05
C SER A 72 -4.22 0.51 12.62
N GLU A 73 -3.19 -0.02 11.95
CA GLU A 73 -2.04 0.74 11.48
C GLU A 73 -2.21 1.27 10.04
N ILE A 74 -3.22 0.79 9.31
CA ILE A 74 -3.50 1.28 7.95
C ILE A 74 -3.71 2.78 8.00
N ASP A 75 -4.67 3.26 8.78
CA ASP A 75 -5.04 4.68 8.82
C ASP A 75 -4.02 5.56 9.56
N ARG A 76 -3.18 4.97 10.42
CA ARG A 76 -2.24 5.71 11.29
C ARG A 76 -0.97 6.20 10.58
N GLY A 77 -0.59 5.58 9.46
CA GLY A 77 0.69 5.85 8.80
C GLY A 77 0.83 7.30 8.34
N LEU A 78 -0.25 7.90 7.81
CA LEU A 78 -0.27 9.30 7.44
C LEU A 78 -0.45 10.23 8.63
N ASP A 79 -1.24 9.84 9.63
CA ASP A 79 -1.45 10.65 10.85
C ASP A 79 -0.13 10.91 11.57
N LEU A 80 0.69 9.87 11.75
CA LEU A 80 2.03 10.01 12.35
C LEU A 80 2.96 10.91 11.54
N LEU A 81 2.91 10.81 10.21
CA LEU A 81 3.73 11.65 9.32
C LEU A 81 3.23 13.10 9.29
N HIS A 82 1.91 13.33 9.43
CA HIS A 82 1.31 14.65 9.57
C HIS A 82 1.71 15.28 10.90
N GLU A 83 1.54 14.57 12.01
CA GLU A 83 1.92 15.02 13.36
C GLU A 83 3.42 15.39 13.40
N ALA A 84 4.29 14.52 12.87
CA ALA A 84 5.72 14.82 12.81
C ALA A 84 6.03 16.04 11.92
N HIS A 85 5.29 16.25 10.83
CA HIS A 85 5.45 17.43 9.98
C HIS A 85 4.99 18.71 10.69
N GLU A 86 3.90 18.66 11.45
CA GLU A 86 3.39 19.77 12.26
C GLU A 86 4.36 20.15 13.39
N GLU A 87 4.91 19.17 14.10
CA GLU A 87 5.92 19.41 15.16
C GLU A 87 7.18 20.10 14.60
N VAL A 88 7.67 19.65 13.44
CA VAL A 88 8.82 20.26 12.78
C VAL A 88 8.50 21.68 12.31
N ALA A 89 7.29 21.93 11.81
CA ALA A 89 6.87 23.26 11.40
C ALA A 89 6.78 24.23 12.59
N ALA A 90 6.23 23.78 13.72
CA ALA A 90 6.14 24.55 14.96
C ALA A 90 7.53 24.90 15.52
N ALA A 91 8.46 23.93 15.54
CA ALA A 91 9.84 24.16 15.99
C ALA A 91 10.58 25.19 15.11
N LYS A 92 10.35 25.18 13.79
CA LYS A 92 10.93 26.17 12.87
C LYS A 92 10.42 27.58 13.14
N GLN A 93 9.12 27.75 13.42
CA GLN A 93 8.55 29.07 13.71
C GLN A 93 9.18 29.72 14.95
N LEU A 94 9.41 28.93 16.01
CA LEU A 94 10.06 29.39 17.24
C LEU A 94 11.52 29.84 17.07
N LEU A 95 12.22 29.34 16.04
CA LEU A 95 13.61 29.71 15.74
C LEU A 95 13.71 30.94 14.82
N THR A 96 12.61 31.35 14.21
CA THR A 96 12.52 32.51 13.31
C THR A 96 11.80 33.72 13.89
N GLY A 97 11.22 33.60 15.09
CA GLY A 97 10.68 34.71 15.89
C GLY A 97 11.65 35.13 16.97
#